data_AF-A0A3D0NCD8-F1
#
_entry.id   AF-A0A3D0NCD8-F1
#
_cell.length_a   1.000
_cell.length_b   1.000
_cell.length_c   1.000
_cell.angle_alpha   90.00
_cell.angle_beta   90.00
_cell.angle_gamma   90.00
#
_symmetry.space_group_name_H-M   'P 1'
#
loop_
_entity.id
_entity.type
_entity.pdbx_description
1 polymer ?
#
loop_
_entity_poly.entity_id
_entity_poly.type
_entity_poly.pdbx_seq_one_letter_code
_entity_poly.pdbx_strand_id
1 'polypeptide(L)'
;MVLWVLRAVFMAIAFGAGISIVTQDTENSQGLFTGVTLIVSAAGIVSFDILIRKKPIDVISCSYFGIVVGLFLTYIVGVAIDPILTFSKVEDVEHTRGMLNLLLAIPLCYICTSFLLQTRHDFRFIIPYVEFKKDVKGNRPFILDTSVIIDGRIADLVETNIIDGQLIMPKFVLA
;
A
#
# COMPACT_ATOMS: atom_id res chain seq x y z
N MET A 1 -14.39 -10.83 -3.79
CA MET A 1 -15.34 -11.35 -2.77
C MET A 1 -15.03 -10.75 -1.39
N VAL A 2 -13.87 -11.00 -0.78
CA VAL A 2 -13.54 -10.53 0.59
C VAL A 2 -13.60 -9.01 0.78
N LEU A 3 -13.07 -8.20 -0.16
CA LEU A 3 -13.10 -6.73 -0.07
C LEU A 3 -14.53 -6.16 -0.02
N TRP A 4 -15.48 -6.78 -0.72
CA TRP A 4 -16.88 -6.34 -0.69
C TRP A 4 -17.53 -6.63 0.66
N VAL A 5 -17.20 -7.75 1.30
CA VAL A 5 -17.65 -8.09 2.66
C VAL A 5 -17.10 -7.07 3.66
N LEU A 6 -15.81 -6.74 3.57
CA LEU A 6 -15.20 -5.75 4.47
C LEU A 6 -15.86 -4.37 4.35
N ARG A 7 -16.11 -3.90 3.12
CA ARG A 7 -16.81 -2.62 2.87
C ARG A 7 -18.25 -2.62 3.41
N ALA A 8 -18.97 -3.73 3.23
CA ALA A 8 -20.34 -3.87 3.74
C ALA A 8 -20.38 -3.87 5.27
N VAL A 9 -19.45 -4.58 5.93
CA VAL A 9 -19.33 -4.59 7.38
C VAL A 9 -18.98 -3.20 7.92
N PHE A 10 -18.00 -2.52 7.32
CA PHE A 10 -17.65 -1.15 7.70
C PHE A 10 -18.83 -0.18 7.56
N MET A 11 -19.56 -0.26 6.44
CA MET A 11 -20.74 0.58 6.22
C MET A 11 -21.85 0.26 7.23
N ALA A 12 -22.08 -1.01 7.55
CA ALA A 12 -23.07 -1.40 8.57
C ALA A 12 -22.72 -0.85 9.97
N ILE A 13 -21.44 -0.91 10.36
CA ILE A 13 -20.97 -0.34 11.63
C ILE A 13 -21.14 1.18 11.65
N ALA A 14 -20.76 1.87 10.57
CA ALA A 14 -20.88 3.32 10.47
C ALA A 14 -22.36 3.79 10.51
N PHE A 15 -23.26 3.07 9.83
CA PHE A 15 -24.69 3.34 9.89
C PHE A 15 -25.25 3.09 11.30
N GLY A 16 -24.88 1.97 11.93
CA GLY A 16 -25.30 1.67 13.31
C GLY A 16 -24.85 2.73 14.31
N ALA A 17 -23.58 3.15 14.23
CA ALA A 17 -23.03 4.22 15.06
C ALA A 17 -23.73 5.56 14.79
N GLY A 18 -23.95 5.91 13.52
CA GLY A 18 -24.66 7.14 13.14
C GLY A 18 -26.09 7.19 13.68
N ILE A 19 -26.85 6.10 13.54
CA ILE A 19 -28.22 6.00 14.07
C ILE A 19 -28.22 6.05 15.60
N SER A 20 -27.25 5.42 16.27
CA SER A 20 -27.13 5.46 17.74
C SER A 20 -26.92 6.89 18.25
N ILE A 21 -26.10 7.69 17.56
CA ILE A 21 -25.85 9.09 17.93
C ILE A 21 -27.12 9.93 17.74
N VAL A 22 -27.85 9.72 16.65
CA VAL A 22 -29.09 10.45 16.35
C VAL A 22 -30.21 10.11 17.32
N THR A 23 -30.29 8.85 17.77
CA THR A 23 -31.36 8.37 18.67
C THR A 23 -31.14 8.73 20.13
N GLN A 24 -29.89 8.93 20.55
CA GLN A 24 -29.55 9.29 21.93
C GLN A 24 -29.75 10.78 22.22
N ASP A 25 -29.68 11.65 21.20
CA ASP A 25 -29.65 13.10 21.36
C ASP A 25 -30.76 13.78 20.53
N THR A 26 -31.99 13.27 20.63
CA THR A 26 -33.15 13.61 19.78
C THR A 26 -33.61 15.07 19.87
N GLU A 27 -33.28 15.79 20.94
CA GLU A 27 -33.60 17.22 21.08
C GLU A 27 -32.49 18.16 20.58
N ASN A 28 -31.29 17.63 20.29
CA ASN A 28 -30.13 18.44 19.94
C ASN A 28 -29.85 18.39 18.43
N SER A 29 -29.99 19.52 17.74
CA SER A 29 -29.64 19.65 16.31
C SER A 29 -28.19 19.26 16.00
N GLN A 30 -27.29 19.31 16.99
CA GLN A 30 -25.89 18.89 16.85
C GLN A 30 -25.74 17.36 16.75
N GLY A 31 -26.60 16.58 17.42
CA GLY A 31 -26.60 15.10 17.34
C GLY A 31 -26.96 14.61 15.94
N LEU A 32 -27.93 15.27 15.31
CA LEU A 32 -28.31 14.97 13.93
C LEU A 32 -27.19 15.33 12.93
N PHE A 33 -26.54 16.48 13.11
CA PHE A 33 -25.43 16.90 12.26
C PHE A 33 -24.22 15.95 12.37
N THR A 34 -23.86 15.54 13.59
CA THR A 34 -22.74 14.62 13.83
C THR A 34 -23.00 13.22 13.29
N GLY A 35 -24.22 12.69 13.47
CA GLY A 35 -24.61 11.39 12.90
C GLY A 35 -24.59 11.37 11.36
N VAL A 36 -25.12 12.43 10.73
CA VAL A 36 -25.13 12.55 9.26
C VAL A 36 -23.72 12.71 8.70
N THR A 37 -22.88 13.56 9.32
CA THR A 37 -21.49 13.74 8.86
C THR A 37 -20.67 12.46 8.97
N LEU A 38 -20.88 11.65 10.01
CA LEU A 38 -20.25 10.34 10.16
C LEU A 38 -20.63 9.39 9.00
N ILE A 39 -21.92 9.27 8.68
CA ILE A 39 -22.38 8.40 7.58
C ILE A 39 -21.83 8.88 6.22
N VAL A 40 -21.87 10.19 5.96
CA VAL A 40 -21.34 10.78 4.72
C VAL A 40 -19.84 10.55 4.61
N SER A 41 -19.07 10.73 5.69
CA SER A 41 -17.63 10.49 5.69
C SER A 41 -17.30 9.01 5.43
N ALA A 42 -18.04 8.09 6.04
CA ALA A 42 -17.87 6.65 5.82
C ALA A 42 -18.17 6.26 4.37
N ALA A 43 -19.24 6.82 3.77
CA ALA A 43 -19.55 6.62 2.35
C ALA A 43 -18.45 7.19 1.44
N GLY A 44 -17.89 8.36 1.79
CA GLY A 44 -16.75 8.97 1.10
C GLY A 44 -15.51 8.08 1.13
N ILE A 45 -15.16 7.53 2.30
CA ILE A 45 -14.01 6.61 2.47
C ILE A 45 -14.19 5.36 1.60
N VAL A 46 -15.37 4.73 1.63
CA VAL A 46 -15.64 3.52 0.82
C VAL A 46 -15.59 3.85 -0.67
N SER A 47 -16.13 5.00 -1.08
CA SER A 47 -16.09 5.45 -2.48
C SER A 47 -14.64 5.67 -2.96
N PHE A 48 -13.81 6.30 -2.14
CA PHE A 48 -12.39 6.49 -2.42
C PHE A 48 -11.65 5.14 -2.52
N ASP A 49 -11.97 4.20 -1.63
CA ASP A 49 -11.42 2.83 -1.67
C ASP A 49 -11.83 2.06 -2.94
N ILE A 50 -13.03 2.31 -3.47
CA ILE A 50 -13.48 1.74 -4.75
C ILE A 50 -12.74 2.36 -5.94
N LEU A 51 -12.49 3.68 -5.89
CA LEU A 51 -11.85 4.42 -6.97
C LEU A 51 -10.38 3.98 -7.16
N ILE A 52 -9.69 3.67 -6.07
CA ILE A 52 -8.29 3.18 -6.10
C ILE A 52 -8.27 1.66 -6.31
N ARG A 53 -8.32 1.23 -7.58
CA ARG A 53 -8.30 -0.19 -7.97
C ARG A 53 -6.97 -0.90 -7.73
N LYS A 54 -5.84 -0.18 -7.83
CA LYS A 54 -4.50 -0.76 -7.67
C LYS A 54 -3.76 -0.01 -6.57
N LYS A 55 -3.53 -0.71 -5.46
CA LYS A 55 -2.74 -0.21 -4.34
C LYS A 55 -1.43 -0.97 -4.30
N PRO A 56 -0.38 -0.47 -4.96
CA PRO A 56 0.91 -1.14 -4.95
C PRO A 56 1.45 -1.13 -3.51
N ILE A 57 1.69 -2.32 -2.97
CA ILE A 57 1.95 -2.54 -1.53
C ILE A 57 3.24 -1.84 -1.09
N ASP A 58 4.19 -1.72 -2.01
CA ASP A 58 5.43 -0.97 -1.83
C ASP A 58 5.18 0.54 -1.62
N VAL A 59 4.23 1.18 -2.32
CA VAL A 59 3.88 2.60 -2.05
C VAL A 59 3.33 2.76 -0.64
N ILE A 60 2.39 1.90 -0.24
CA ILE A 60 1.76 1.99 1.08
C ILE A 60 2.80 1.76 2.19
N SER A 61 3.72 0.83 1.97
CA SER A 61 4.76 0.53 2.95
C SER A 61 5.77 1.65 3.06
N CYS A 62 6.22 2.20 1.93
CA CYS A 62 7.12 3.35 1.92
C CYS A 62 6.47 4.59 2.54
N SER A 63 5.17 4.83 2.32
CA SER A 63 4.48 5.96 2.94
C SER A 63 4.31 5.79 4.45
N TYR A 64 3.89 4.61 4.92
CA TYR A 64 3.79 4.32 6.35
C TYR A 64 5.15 4.46 7.05
N PHE A 65 6.18 3.84 6.48
CA PHE A 65 7.53 3.90 7.05
C PHE A 65 8.10 5.33 7.01
N GLY A 66 7.85 6.08 5.93
CA GLY A 66 8.29 7.47 5.81
C GLY A 66 7.68 8.40 6.86
N ILE A 67 6.39 8.22 7.17
CA ILE A 67 5.73 8.97 8.24
C ILE A 67 6.32 8.60 9.60
N VAL A 68 6.50 7.31 9.88
CA VAL A 68 7.09 6.85 11.15
C VAL A 68 8.50 7.41 11.35
N VAL A 69 9.36 7.30 10.33
CA VAL A 69 10.73 7.81 10.37
C VAL A 69 10.76 9.34 10.46
N GLY A 70 9.88 10.02 9.72
CA GLY A 70 9.77 11.48 9.75
C GLY A 70 9.40 12.00 11.14
N LEU A 71 8.36 11.41 11.77
CA LEU A 71 7.95 11.75 13.13
C LEU A 71 9.05 11.43 14.16
N PHE A 72 9.75 10.30 13.98
CA PHE A 72 10.86 9.93 14.86
C PHE A 72 12.03 10.93 14.76
N LEU A 73 12.39 11.36 13.56
CA LEU A 73 13.40 12.40 13.35
C LEU A 73 12.97 13.74 13.95
N THR A 74 11.71 14.14 13.78
CA THR A 74 11.17 15.35 14.42
C THR A 74 11.27 15.26 15.93
N TYR A 75 10.99 14.11 16.53
CA TYR A 75 11.15 13.89 17.96
C TYR A 75 12.61 14.07 18.40
N ILE A 76 13.57 13.46 17.70
CA ILE A 76 15.01 13.60 18.01
C ILE A 76 15.46 15.07 17.92
N VAL A 77 15.06 15.76 16.85
CA VAL A 77 15.40 17.17 16.66
C VAL A 77 14.75 18.04 17.74
N GLY A 78 13.49 17.76 18.12
CA GLY A 78 12.81 18.45 19.22
C GLY A 78 13.57 18.32 20.53
N VAL A 79 14.01 17.11 20.89
CA VAL A 79 14.85 16.87 22.09
C VAL A 79 16.17 17.64 22.02
N ALA A 80 16.79 17.76 20.84
CA ALA A 80 18.02 18.53 20.66
C ALA A 80 17.81 20.06 20.76
N ILE A 81 16.62 20.55 20.43
CA ILE A 81 16.28 21.98 20.44
C ILE A 81 15.86 22.46 21.84
N ASP A 82 15.22 21.60 22.65
CA ASP A 82 14.80 21.92 24.03
C ASP A 82 15.88 22.63 24.88
N PRO A 83 17.15 22.17 24.95
CA PRO A 83 18.18 22.89 25.70
C PRO A 83 18.49 24.26 25.10
N ILE A 84 18.51 24.41 23.77
CA ILE A 84 18.79 25.68 23.09
C ILE A 84 17.71 26.72 23.42
N LEU A 85 16.45 26.32 23.42
CA LEU A 85 15.32 27.20 23.79
C LEU A 85 15.43 27.65 25.25
N THR A 86 15.85 26.73 26.14
CA THR A 86 16.04 27.01 27.56
C THR A 86 17.18 28.02 27.79
N PHE A 87 18.30 27.89 27.07
CA PHE A 87 19.43 28.82 27.19
C PHE A 87 19.16 30.21 26.59
N SER A 88 18.28 30.31 25.59
CA SER A 88 17.95 31.57 24.91
C SER A 88 16.99 32.49 25.67
N LYS A 89 16.50 32.13 26.87
CA LYS A 89 15.55 32.92 27.68
C LYS A 89 14.31 33.41 26.88
N VAL A 90 13.73 32.53 26.07
CA VAL A 90 12.48 32.84 25.38
C VAL A 90 11.35 32.94 26.41
N GLU A 91 10.53 34.00 26.34
CA GLU A 91 9.41 34.24 27.29
C GLU A 91 8.39 33.08 27.29
N ASP A 92 8.04 32.55 26.11
CA ASP A 92 7.06 31.47 25.95
C ASP A 92 7.67 30.22 25.32
N VAL A 93 8.41 29.44 26.11
CA VAL A 93 9.09 28.22 25.66
C VAL A 93 8.12 27.20 25.06
N GLU A 94 6.95 26.97 25.69
CA GLU A 94 5.96 25.98 25.25
C GLU A 94 5.33 26.32 23.89
N HIS A 95 4.94 27.58 23.68
CA HIS A 95 4.34 28.01 22.41
C HIS A 95 5.35 27.95 21.27
N THR A 96 6.57 28.41 21.54
CA THR A 96 7.67 28.39 20.57
C THR A 96 8.04 26.95 20.21
N ARG A 97 8.11 26.05 21.19
CA ARG A 97 8.36 24.62 20.99
C ARG A 97 7.29 23.95 20.13
N GLY A 98 6.02 24.19 20.43
CA GLY A 98 4.90 23.65 19.65
C GLY A 98 4.95 24.10 18.19
N MET A 99 5.18 25.39 17.96
CA MET A 99 5.30 25.95 16.62
C MET A 99 6.49 25.38 15.84
N LEU A 100 7.66 25.26 16.49
CA LEU A 100 8.87 24.73 15.87
C LEU A 100 8.75 23.24 15.56
N ASN A 101 8.17 22.45 16.48
CA ASN A 101 7.87 21.05 16.25
C ASN A 101 6.93 20.85 15.07
N LEU A 102 5.88 21.68 14.93
CA LEU A 102 4.94 21.58 13.81
C LEU A 102 5.60 21.99 12.48
N LEU A 103 6.42 23.04 12.51
CA LEU A 103 7.18 23.55 11.38
C LEU A 103 8.26 22.56 10.91
N LEU A 104 8.75 21.69 11.80
CA LEU A 104 9.66 20.59 11.46
C LEU A 104 8.92 19.30 11.07
N ALA A 105 7.84 18.94 11.77
CA ALA A 105 7.11 17.69 11.57
C ALA A 105 6.62 17.53 10.13
N ILE A 106 5.96 18.56 9.61
CA ILE A 106 5.35 18.53 8.27
C ILE A 106 6.40 18.32 7.17
N PRO A 107 7.45 19.17 7.05
CA PRO A 107 8.45 18.99 6.00
C PRO A 107 9.29 17.72 6.20
N LEU A 108 9.64 17.32 7.43
CA LEU A 108 10.40 16.09 7.63
C LEU A 108 9.60 14.86 7.21
N CYS A 109 8.33 14.76 7.58
CA CYS A 109 7.47 13.66 7.14
C CYS A 109 7.34 13.61 5.62
N TYR A 110 7.20 14.77 4.96
CA TYR A 110 7.14 14.85 3.51
C TYR A 110 8.46 14.44 2.85
N ILE A 111 9.60 14.96 3.31
CA ILE A 111 10.92 14.66 2.75
C ILE A 111 11.25 13.17 2.94
N CYS A 112 11.04 12.61 4.13
CA CYS A 112 11.28 11.19 4.40
C CYS A 112 10.41 10.29 3.52
N THR A 113 9.12 10.60 3.41
CA THR A 113 8.19 9.84 2.56
C THR A 113 8.55 9.95 1.08
N SER A 114 8.86 11.15 0.61
CA SER A 114 9.26 11.41 -0.77
C SER A 114 10.56 10.67 -1.13
N PHE A 115 11.56 10.72 -0.23
CA PHE A 115 12.83 10.02 -0.40
C PHE A 115 12.64 8.50 -0.50
N LEU A 116 11.85 7.90 0.41
CA LEU A 116 11.57 6.47 0.36
C LEU A 116 10.77 6.06 -0.88
N LEU A 117 9.83 6.89 -1.32
CA LEU A 117 9.07 6.62 -2.54
C LEU A 117 9.92 6.73 -3.80
N GLN A 118 10.90 7.64 -3.85
CA GLN A 118 11.83 7.76 -4.98
C GLN A 118 12.79 6.56 -5.05
N THR A 119 13.23 6.07 -3.89
CA THR A 119 14.23 4.98 -3.78
C THR A 119 13.61 3.58 -3.72
N ARG A 120 12.27 3.45 -3.66
CA ARG A 120 11.56 2.16 -3.54
C ARG A 120 11.92 1.11 -4.58
N HIS A 121 12.36 1.53 -5.78
CA HIS A 121 12.73 0.62 -6.86
C HIS A 121 14.13 0.01 -6.65
N ASP A 122 15.02 0.71 -5.95
CA ASP A 122 16.35 0.24 -5.56
C ASP A 122 16.30 -0.59 -4.25
N PHE A 123 15.34 -0.28 -3.36
CA PHE A 123 15.13 -0.99 -2.08
C PHE A 123 14.53 -2.41 -2.20
N ARG A 124 14.13 -2.86 -3.41
CA ARG A 124 13.69 -4.25 -3.63
C ARG A 124 14.73 -5.30 -3.22
N PHE A 125 15.99 -4.90 -3.09
CA PHE A 125 17.08 -5.75 -2.61
C PHE A 125 17.13 -5.89 -1.07
N ILE A 126 16.68 -4.89 -0.31
CA ILE A 126 16.83 -4.84 1.17
C ILE A 126 15.55 -5.27 1.90
N ILE A 127 14.36 -4.95 1.36
CA ILE A 127 13.09 -5.52 1.84
C ILE A 127 12.65 -6.54 0.80
N PRO A 128 12.98 -7.83 0.96
CA PRO A 128 12.45 -8.85 0.08
C PRO A 128 10.94 -8.92 0.31
N TYR A 129 10.20 -8.18 -0.52
CA TYR A 129 8.84 -8.54 -0.83
C TYR A 129 8.93 -9.90 -1.52
N VAL A 130 8.83 -10.97 -0.72
CA VAL A 130 8.48 -12.30 -1.22
C VAL A 130 7.08 -12.18 -1.78
N GLU A 131 6.98 -11.61 -2.98
CA GLU A 131 5.83 -11.78 -3.83
C GLU A 131 5.76 -13.28 -4.06
N PHE A 132 4.85 -13.95 -3.33
CA PHE A 132 4.46 -15.33 -3.61
C PHE A 132 3.76 -15.33 -4.96
N LYS A 133 4.53 -15.09 -6.03
CA LYS A 133 4.18 -15.66 -7.30
C LYS A 133 4.22 -17.14 -7.05
N LYS A 134 3.05 -17.77 -7.12
CA LYS A 134 2.98 -19.15 -7.56
C LYS A 134 3.65 -19.15 -8.93
N ASP A 135 4.98 -19.27 -8.94
CA ASP A 135 5.65 -19.86 -10.07
C ASP A 135 5.05 -21.24 -10.09
N VAL A 136 4.01 -21.38 -10.91
CA VAL A 136 3.54 -22.67 -11.33
C VAL A 136 4.74 -23.21 -12.10
N LYS A 137 5.68 -23.83 -11.37
CA LYS A 137 6.64 -24.82 -11.89
C LYS A 137 5.86 -26.05 -12.35
N GLY A 138 4.71 -25.85 -13.01
CA GLY A 138 4.19 -26.81 -13.93
C GLY A 138 4.99 -26.58 -15.20
N ASN A 139 5.54 -27.64 -15.76
CA ASN A 139 6.18 -27.56 -17.06
C ASN A 139 5.25 -26.87 -18.03
N ARG A 140 5.63 -25.66 -18.46
CA ARG A 140 4.92 -24.98 -19.52
C ARG A 140 5.04 -25.87 -20.75
N PRO A 141 3.94 -26.17 -21.45
CA PRO A 141 4.02 -26.97 -22.64
C PRO A 141 4.83 -26.23 -23.71
N PHE A 142 5.68 -26.97 -24.41
CA PHE A 142 6.43 -26.47 -25.54
C PHE A 142 5.55 -26.59 -26.79
N ILE A 143 5.26 -25.46 -27.43
CA ILE A 143 4.54 -25.46 -28.71
C ILE A 143 5.59 -25.61 -29.81
N LEU A 144 5.45 -26.66 -30.61
CA LEU A 144 6.35 -26.94 -31.73
C LEU A 144 5.89 -26.20 -32.98
N ASP A 145 6.84 -25.54 -33.64
CA ASP A 145 6.67 -24.93 -34.95
C ASP A 145 7.23 -25.84 -36.05
N THR A 146 6.78 -25.62 -37.29
CA THR A 146 7.26 -26.28 -38.52
C THR A 146 8.78 -26.29 -38.64
N SER A 147 9.43 -25.17 -38.38
CA SER A 147 10.88 -25.00 -38.49
C SER A 147 11.67 -25.98 -37.61
N VAL A 148 11.21 -26.17 -36.38
CA VAL A 148 11.84 -27.06 -35.38
C VAL A 148 11.67 -28.54 -35.75
N ILE A 149 10.54 -28.88 -36.39
CA ILE A 149 10.27 -30.26 -36.84
C ILE A 149 11.12 -30.60 -38.06
N ILE A 150 11.21 -29.69 -39.04
CA ILE A 150 11.99 -29.90 -40.27
C ILE A 150 13.48 -30.04 -39.95
N ASP A 151 13.97 -29.31 -38.96
CA ASP A 151 15.37 -29.34 -38.53
C ASP A 151 15.75 -30.64 -37.78
N GLY A 152 14.79 -31.38 -37.23
CA GLY A 152 14.98 -32.75 -36.71
C GLY A 152 15.71 -32.89 -35.38
N ARG A 153 16.57 -31.93 -34.99
CA ARG A 153 17.37 -31.96 -33.73
C ARG A 153 16.52 -32.04 -32.46
N ILE A 154 15.25 -31.66 -32.54
CA ILE A 154 14.32 -31.78 -31.41
C ILE A 154 14.09 -33.24 -31.00
N ALA A 155 14.17 -34.19 -31.94
CA ALA A 155 14.03 -35.61 -31.63
C ALA A 155 15.19 -36.10 -30.76
N ASP A 156 16.43 -35.78 -31.13
CA ASP A 156 17.63 -36.13 -30.36
C ASP A 156 17.58 -35.50 -28.95
N LEU A 157 17.12 -34.25 -28.85
CA LEU A 157 16.96 -33.57 -27.57
C LEU A 157 15.89 -34.21 -26.68
N VAL A 158 14.81 -34.73 -27.27
CA VAL A 158 13.78 -35.48 -26.53
C VAL A 158 14.34 -36.81 -26.03
N GLU A 159 15.16 -37.50 -26.81
CA GLU A 159 15.82 -38.76 -26.38
C GLU A 159 16.78 -38.56 -25.19
N THR A 160 17.41 -37.39 -25.08
CA THR A 160 18.30 -37.08 -23.95
C THR A 160 17.59 -36.87 -22.61
N ASN A 161 16.24 -36.86 -22.57
CA ASN A 161 15.42 -36.54 -21.39
C ASN A 161 15.75 -35.17 -20.76
N ILE A 162 16.29 -34.22 -21.53
CA ILE A 162 16.54 -32.84 -21.08
C ILE A 162 15.23 -32.02 -21.05
N ILE A 163 14.22 -32.45 -21.81
CA ILE A 163 12.93 -31.78 -21.95
C ILE A 163 11.86 -32.54 -21.14
N ASP A 164 11.54 -32.06 -19.94
CA ASP A 164 10.51 -32.66 -19.10
C ASP A 164 9.06 -32.23 -19.48
N GLY A 165 8.92 -31.23 -20.36
CA GLY A 165 7.65 -30.55 -20.65
C GLY A 165 6.81 -31.19 -21.74
N GLN A 166 5.48 -31.04 -21.65
CA GLN A 166 4.56 -31.53 -22.68
C GLN A 166 4.83 -30.83 -24.02
N LEU A 167 5.08 -31.61 -25.07
CA LEU A 167 5.21 -31.10 -26.43
C LEU A 167 3.83 -31.04 -27.08
N ILE A 168 3.44 -29.86 -27.55
CA ILE A 168 2.18 -29.60 -28.25
C ILE A 168 2.48 -29.26 -29.70
N MET A 169 1.99 -30.09 -30.61
CA MET A 169 2.06 -29.83 -32.05
C MET A 169 0.72 -29.29 -32.55
N PRO A 170 0.66 -28.04 -33.03
CA PRO A 170 -0.56 -27.49 -33.61
C PRO A 170 -0.98 -28.25 -34.88
N LYS A 171 -2.29 -28.44 -35.09
CA LYS A 171 -2.80 -29.21 -36.24
C LYS A 171 -2.39 -28.67 -37.61
N PHE A 172 -2.19 -27.36 -37.73
CA PHE A 172 -1.79 -26.73 -38.99
C PHE A 172 -0.34 -27.03 -39.39
N VAL A 173 0.48 -27.55 -38.47
CA VAL A 173 1.87 -27.96 -38.74
C VAL A 173 1.93 -29.33 -39.43
N LEU A 174 0.88 -30.14 -39.28
CA LEU A 174 0.74 -31.48 -39.89
C LEU A 174 0.05 -31.45 -41.26
N ALA A 175 -0.45 -30.29 -41.69
CA ALA A 175 -1.28 -30.14 -42.89
C ALA A 175 -0.44 -29.98 -44.16
#